data_AF-A0A2G9T555-F1
#
_entry.id   AF-A0A2G9T555-F1
#
_cell.length_a   1.000
_cell.length_b   1.000
_cell.length_c   1.000
_cell.angle_alpha   90.00
_cell.angle_beta   90.00
_cell.angle_gamma   90.00
#
_symmetry.space_group_name_H-M   'P 1'
#
loop_
_entity.id
_entity.type
_entity.pdbx_description
1 polymer ?
#
loop_
_entity_poly.entity_id
_entity_poly.type
_entity_poly.pdbx_seq_one_letter_code
_entity_poly.pdbx_strand_id
1 'polypeptide(L)' 'MDIFKTDLGVFNTTVIFGAENLMTDLVPKLSEMRSGTSLLACRFPLPECGHFQSVAQIGEGIDAVYVYRRT' A
#
# COMPACT_ATOMS: atom_id res chain seq x y z
N MET A 1 16.02 -7.24 2.88
CA MET A 1 15.84 -6.18 1.86
C MET A 1 15.12 -5.04 2.54
N ASP A 2 15.57 -3.80 2.36
CA ASP A 2 15.05 -2.64 3.09
C ASP A 2 14.12 -1.85 2.16
N ILE A 3 12.82 -1.83 2.47
CA ILE A 3 11.81 -1.16 1.64
C ILE A 3 12.12 0.33 1.51
N PHE A 4 12.64 0.97 2.55
CA PHE A 4 12.93 2.40 2.55
C PHE A 4 14.10 2.76 1.62
N LYS A 5 14.99 1.81 1.34
CA LYS A 5 16.11 1.96 0.40
C LYS A 5 15.79 1.47 -1.01
N THR A 6 14.61 0.90 -1.22
CA THR A 6 14.19 0.37 -2.52
C THR A 6 13.43 1.44 -3.28
N ASP A 7 13.70 1.60 -4.59
CA ASP A 7 12.92 2.47 -5.46
C ASP A 7 11.58 1.80 -5.78
N LEU A 8 10.46 2.37 -5.30
CA LEU A 8 9.14 1.84 -5.59
C LEU A 8 8.60 2.28 -6.96
N GLY A 9 9.22 3.26 -7.59
CA GLY A 9 8.85 3.76 -8.89
C GLY A 9 9.00 2.72 -10.00
N VAL A 10 9.84 1.68 -9.85
CA VAL A 10 10.01 0.66 -10.89
C VAL A 10 8.89 -0.37 -10.95
N PHE A 11 8.03 -0.44 -9.93
CA PHE A 11 7.00 -1.48 -9.82
C PHE A 11 5.62 -1.00 -10.27
N ASN A 12 4.91 -1.85 -11.00
CA ASN A 12 3.53 -1.62 -11.40
C ASN A 12 2.51 -2.05 -10.32
N THR A 13 2.93 -2.98 -9.46
CA THR A 13 2.09 -3.54 -8.40
C THR A 13 2.95 -3.80 -7.18
N THR A 14 2.49 -3.31 -6.02
CA THR A 14 3.14 -3.51 -4.73
C THR A 14 2.21 -4.27 -3.82
N VAL A 15 2.73 -5.29 -3.14
CA VAL A 15 2.01 -6.06 -2.12
C VAL A 15 2.74 -5.90 -0.80
N ILE A 16 2.03 -5.49 0.24
CA ILE A 16 2.60 -5.21 1.56
C ILE A 16 1.92 -6.07 2.60
N PHE A 17 2.73 -6.86 3.29
CA PHE A 17 2.37 -7.54 4.52
C PHE A 17 3.05 -6.80 5.67
N GLY A 18 2.36 -5.78 6.19
CA GLY A 18 2.90 -4.97 7.28
C GLY A 18 2.13 -5.15 8.58
N ALA A 19 2.61 -4.47 9.61
CA ALA A 19 1.90 -4.28 10.87
C ALA A 19 1.29 -2.88 10.90
N GLU A 20 0.28 -2.66 11.72
CA GLU A 20 -0.44 -1.38 11.85
C GLU A 20 0.50 -0.18 12.02
N ASN A 21 1.50 -0.31 12.88
CA ASN A 21 2.49 0.74 13.13
C ASN A 21 3.38 1.07 11.92
N LEU A 22 3.57 0.12 11.01
CA LEU A 22 4.39 0.30 9.81
C LEU A 22 3.60 1.00 8.68
N MET A 23 2.27 0.90 8.67
CA MET A 23 1.45 1.49 7.61
C MET A 23 1.63 3.00 7.53
N THR A 24 1.70 3.69 8.69
CA THR A 24 1.92 5.14 8.78
C THR A 24 3.27 5.55 8.21
N ASP A 25 4.34 4.82 8.55
CA ASP A 25 5.70 5.10 8.06
C ASP A 25 5.85 4.80 6.56
N LEU A 26 5.03 3.88 6.03
CA LEU A 26 5.03 3.51 4.62
C LEU A 26 4.32 4.52 3.73
N VAL A 27 3.32 5.27 4.21
CA VAL A 27 2.61 6.27 3.40
C VAL A 27 3.56 7.19 2.61
N PRO A 28 4.53 7.88 3.23
CA PRO A 28 5.45 8.74 2.49
C PRO A 28 6.30 7.95 1.49
N LYS A 29 6.71 6.73 1.83
CA LYS A 29 7.50 5.88 0.93
C LYS A 29 6.71 5.44 -0.30
N LEU A 30 5.43 5.12 -0.12
CA LEU A 30 4.51 4.69 -1.18
C LEU A 30 4.16 5.83 -2.14
N SER A 31 4.41 7.08 -1.77
CA SER A 31 4.25 8.22 -2.69
C SER A 31 5.17 8.13 -3.92
N GLU A 32 6.30 7.41 -3.82
CA GLU A 32 7.23 7.13 -4.92
C GLU A 32 6.62 6.26 -6.03
N MET A 33 5.54 5.53 -5.73
CA MET A 33 4.86 4.70 -6.73
C MET A 33 4.26 5.58 -7.83
N ARG A 34 4.36 5.11 -9.08
CA ARG A 34 3.79 5.84 -10.23
C ARG A 34 2.27 5.90 -10.14
N SER A 35 1.69 6.99 -10.64
CA SER A 35 0.23 7.06 -10.81
C SER A 35 -0.27 5.92 -11.71
N GLY A 36 -1.47 5.42 -11.40
CA GLY A 36 -2.11 4.31 -12.08
C GLY A 36 -1.68 2.92 -11.63
N THR A 37 -0.69 2.80 -10.73
CA THR A 37 -0.21 1.53 -10.17
C THR A 37 -1.12 1.00 -9.06
N SER A 38 -1.03 -0.31 -8.80
CA SER A 38 -1.84 -1.00 -7.80
C SER A 38 -1.06 -1.27 -6.52
N LEU A 39 -1.73 -1.10 -5.40
CA LEU A 39 -1.18 -1.38 -4.07
C LEU A 39 -2.13 -2.30 -3.31
N LEU A 40 -1.63 -3.43 -2.83
CA LEU A 40 -2.37 -4.37 -1.99
C LEU A 40 -1.78 -4.33 -0.58
N ALA A 41 -2.57 -3.89 0.38
CA ALA A 41 -2.22 -3.93 1.80
C ALA A 41 -2.95 -5.09 2.47
N CYS A 42 -2.19 -6.04 3.01
CA CYS A 42 -2.74 -7.20 3.70
C CYS A 42 -2.85 -6.93 5.20
N ARG A 43 -3.92 -7.43 5.83
CA ARG A 43 -4.26 -7.35 7.27
C ARG A 43 -4.67 -5.97 7.77
N PHE A 44 -3.95 -4.92 7.38
CA PHE A 44 -4.18 -3.57 7.85
C PHE A 44 -4.41 -2.63 6.67
N PRO A 45 -5.45 -1.77 6.72
CA PRO A 45 -5.65 -0.74 5.72
C PRO A 45 -4.57 0.33 5.83
N LEU A 46 -4.32 1.04 4.72
CA LEU A 46 -3.55 2.27 4.77
C LEU A 46 -4.34 3.35 5.52
N PRO A 47 -3.67 4.21 6.32
CA PRO A 47 -4.31 5.38 6.86
C PRO A 47 -4.75 6.32 5.73
N GLU A 48 -5.72 7.17 6.02
CA GLU A 48 -6.27 8.09 5.02
C GLU A 48 -5.17 8.95 4.40
N CYS A 49 -4.98 8.80 3.10
CA CYS A 49 -4.02 9.57 2.32
C CYS A 49 -4.62 9.90 0.96
N GLY A 50 -4.52 11.17 0.53
CA GLY A 50 -5.12 11.65 -0.72
C GLY A 50 -4.46 11.12 -1.99
N HIS A 51 -3.51 10.20 -1.88
CA HIS A 51 -2.71 9.68 -2.99
C HIS A 51 -3.15 8.28 -3.44
N PHE A 52 -3.94 7.58 -2.61
CA PHE A 52 -4.39 6.23 -2.86
C PHE A 52 -5.92 6.16 -2.80
N GLN A 53 -6.51 5.76 -3.91
CA GLN A 53 -7.94 5.51 -3.99
C GLN A 53 -8.21 4.07 -3.60
N SER A 54 -9.09 3.84 -2.61
CA SER A 54 -9.59 2.51 -2.30
C SER A 54 -10.43 1.98 -3.46
N VAL A 55 -10.07 0.80 -3.96
CA VAL A 55 -10.75 0.13 -5.08
C VAL A 55 -11.64 -1.00 -4.57
N ALA A 56 -11.13 -1.82 -3.65
CA ALA A 56 -11.85 -2.95 -3.11
C ALA A 56 -11.26 -3.39 -1.76
N GLN A 57 -12.07 -4.08 -0.97
CA GLN A 57 -11.63 -4.89 0.16
C GLN A 57 -12.01 -6.34 -0.12
N ILE A 58 -11.06 -7.25 0.03
CA ILE A 58 -11.25 -8.69 -0.17
C ILE A 58 -11.04 -9.37 1.18
N GLY A 59 -12.03 -10.12 1.66
CA GLY A 59 -11.98 -10.78 2.96
C GLY A 59 -12.21 -9.85 4.15
N GLU A 60 -12.16 -10.43 5.35
CA GLU A 60 -12.45 -9.75 6.61
C GLU A 60 -11.45 -10.17 7.70
N GLY A 61 -11.23 -9.30 8.69
CA GLY A 61 -10.33 -9.58 9.82
C GLY A 61 -8.87 -9.79 9.39
N ILE A 62 -8.25 -10.86 9.90
CA ILE A 62 -6.82 -11.14 9.65
C ILE A 62 -6.51 -11.50 8.19
N ASP A 63 -7.52 -11.93 7.43
CA ASP A 63 -7.40 -12.30 6.02
C ASP A 63 -7.85 -11.17 5.08
N ALA A 64 -8.14 -9.98 5.63
CA ALA A 64 -8.51 -8.82 4.84
C ALA A 64 -7.34 -8.34 3.96
N VAL A 65 -7.66 -8.03 2.71
CA VAL A 65 -6.76 -7.41 1.74
C VAL A 65 -7.42 -6.16 1.19
N TYR A 66 -6.74 -5.03 1.34
CA TYR A 66 -7.18 -3.73 0.88
C TYR A 66 -6.48 -3.41 -0.43
N VAL A 67 -7.27 -3.24 -1.49
CA VAL A 67 -6.79 -2.94 -2.83
C VAL A 67 -6.93 -1.46 -3.10
N TYR A 68 -5.82 -0.81 -3.41
CA TYR A 68 -5.75 0.60 -3.72
C TYR A 68 -5.17 0.83 -5.11
N ARG A 69 -5.50 1.98 -5.68
CA ARG A 69 -4.90 2.49 -6.90
C ARG A 69 -4.29 3.86 -6.65
N ARG A 70 -3.04 4.04 -7.07
CA ARG A 70 -2.35 5.33 -6.97
C ARG A 70 -2.97 6.30 -7.97
N THR A 71 -3.44 7.46 -7.50
CA THR A 71 -4.03 8.53 -8.33
C THR A 71 -3.06 9.66 -8.60
#